data_AF-A0A949P450-F1
#
_entry.id   AF-A0A949P450-F1
#
_cell.length_a   1.000
_cell.length_b   1.000
_cell.length_c   1.000
_cell.angle_alpha   90.00
_cell.angle_beta   90.00
_cell.angle_gamma   90.00
#
_symmetry.space_group_name_H-M   'P 1'
#
loop_
_entity.id
_entity.type
_entity.pdbx_description
1 polymer ?
#
loop_
_entity_poly.entity_id
_entity_poly.type
_entity_poly.pdbx_seq_one_letter_code
_entity_poly.pdbx_strand_id
1 'polypeptide(L)'
;MKSVILIGKIATLATWAILASNMFIPEFWANIHADAGMYLNLGFIGLVLIHNFEALLFMNNNRGSSEPILLDGLQVFAFGVFHTMGLKNEESIEPLSSRAA
;
A
#
# COMPACT_ATOMS: atom_id res chain seq x y z
N MET A 1 -7.04 9.66 13.94
CA MET A 1 -6.08 9.23 12.89
C MET A 1 -6.13 7.74 12.58
N LYS A 2 -6.15 6.83 13.58
CA LYS A 2 -6.18 5.38 13.34
C LYS A 2 -7.30 4.92 12.40
N SER A 3 -8.53 5.44 12.56
CA SER A 3 -9.66 5.14 11.67
C SER A 3 -9.46 5.62 10.23
N VAL A 4 -8.78 6.76 10.02
CA VAL A 4 -8.47 7.30 8.68
C VAL A 4 -7.46 6.40 7.96
N ILE A 5 -6.42 5.94 8.66
CA ILE A 5 -5.43 5.00 8.11
C ILE A 5 -6.10 3.67 7.76
N LEU A 6 -6.97 3.17 8.64
CA LEU A 6 -7.71 1.92 8.39
C LEU A 6 -8.59 2.02 7.13
N ILE A 7 -9.37 3.11 7.01
CA ILE A 7 -10.22 3.35 5.82
C ILE A 7 -9.35 3.44 4.56
N GLY A 8 -8.21 4.14 4.64
CA GLY A 8 -7.24 4.22 3.55
C GLY A 8 -6.74 2.84 3.10
N LYS A 9 -6.32 1.99 4.04
CA LYS A 9 -5.88 0.61 3.75
C LYS A 9 -6.98 -0.20 3.05
N ILE A 10 -8.23 -0.11 3.54
CA ILE A 10 -9.38 -0.80 2.94
C ILE A 10 -9.63 -0.28 1.52
N ALA A 11 -9.58 1.03 1.30
CA ALA A 11 -9.78 1.64 -0.02
C ALA A 11 -8.68 1.22 -1.01
N THR A 12 -7.42 1.15 -0.57
CA THR A 12 -6.31 0.66 -1.40
C THR A 12 -6.54 -0.79 -1.82
N LEU A 13 -6.95 -1.67 -0.89
CA LEU A 13 -7.26 -3.07 -1.22
C LEU A 13 -8.46 -3.20 -2.17
N ALA A 14 -9.51 -2.41 -1.95
CA ALA A 14 -10.66 -2.39 -2.86
C ALA A 14 -10.24 -1.95 -4.27
N THR A 15 -9.34 -0.98 -4.37
CA THR A 15 -8.77 -0.51 -5.63
C THR A 15 -7.97 -1.62 -6.32
N TRP A 16 -7.11 -2.33 -5.59
CA TRP A 16 -6.41 -3.51 -6.10
C TRP A 16 -7.38 -4.56 -6.66
N ALA A 17 -8.45 -4.86 -5.92
CA ALA A 17 -9.44 -5.86 -6.34
C ALA A 17 -10.16 -5.45 -7.63
N ILE A 18 -10.59 -4.19 -7.74
CA ILE A 18 -11.23 -3.65 -8.94
C ILE A 18 -10.29 -3.78 -10.14
N LEU A 19 -9.06 -3.25 -10.02
CA LEU A 19 -8.10 -3.22 -11.11
C LEU A 19 -7.63 -4.63 -11.51
N ALA A 20 -7.38 -5.51 -10.55
CA ALA A 20 -7.00 -6.88 -10.82
C ALA A 20 -8.14 -7.69 -11.44
N SER A 21 -9.39 -7.48 -11.00
CA SER A 21 -10.55 -8.19 -11.56
C SER A 21 -10.75 -7.89 -13.05
N ASN A 22 -10.33 -6.73 -13.54
CA ASN A 22 -10.33 -6.41 -14.97
C ASN A 22 -9.43 -7.35 -15.79
N MET A 23 -8.35 -7.88 -15.21
CA MET A 23 -7.48 -8.85 -15.88
C MET A 23 -8.11 -10.23 -16.01
N PHE A 24 -8.98 -10.61 -15.05
CA PHE A 24 -9.58 -11.95 -14.99
C PHE A 24 -10.98 -12.00 -15.61
N ILE A 25 -11.72 -10.89 -15.55
CA ILE A 25 -13.11 -10.78 -16.02
C ILE A 25 -13.28 -9.49 -16.87
N PRO A 26 -12.52 -9.33 -17.96
CA PRO A 26 -12.56 -8.10 -18.77
C PRO A 26 -13.94 -7.83 -19.39
N GLU A 27 -14.72 -8.87 -19.68
CA GLU A 27 -16.07 -8.77 -20.23
C GLU A 27 -17.05 -8.05 -19.30
N PHE A 28 -16.93 -8.25 -17.98
CA PHE A 28 -17.75 -7.56 -16.98
C PHE A 28 -17.53 -6.05 -17.06
N TRP A 29 -16.27 -5.61 -17.18
CA TRP A 29 -15.91 -4.20 -17.23
C TRP A 29 -16.23 -3.56 -18.58
N ALA A 30 -16.08 -4.30 -19.68
CA ALA A 30 -16.48 -3.86 -21.01
C ALA A 30 -18.00 -3.60 -21.11
N ASN A 31 -18.81 -4.39 -20.41
CA ASN A 31 -20.27 -4.20 -20.34
C ASN A 31 -20.69 -2.96 -19.53
N ILE A 32 -19.83 -2.45 -18.63
CA ILE A 32 -20.08 -1.20 -17.90
C ILE A 32 -19.76 0.00 -18.79
N HIS A 33 -18.61 -0.03 -19.47
CA HIS A 33 -18.19 0.98 -20.43
C HIS A 33 -17.17 0.37 -21.40
N ALA A 34 -17.40 0.57 -22.71
CA ALA A 34 -16.56 -0.04 -23.76
C ALA A 34 -15.06 0.30 -23.61
N ASP A 35 -14.73 1.50 -23.11
CA ASP A 35 -13.34 1.97 -22.96
C ASP A 35 -12.76 1.74 -21.56
N ALA A 36 -13.57 1.27 -20.59
CA ALA A 36 -13.16 1.15 -19.19
C ALA A 36 -11.97 0.20 -19.03
N GLY A 37 -11.90 -0.87 -19.82
CA GLY A 37 -10.83 -1.87 -19.71
C GLY A 37 -9.43 -1.30 -19.94
N MET A 38 -9.27 -0.35 -20.87
CA MET A 38 -7.97 0.29 -21.13
C MET A 38 -7.55 1.17 -19.95
N TYR A 39 -8.46 1.99 -19.41
CA TYR A 39 -8.17 2.85 -18.27
C TYR A 39 -7.87 2.05 -17.00
N LEU A 40 -8.59 0.94 -16.77
CA LEU A 40 -8.34 0.05 -15.64
C LEU A 40 -6.97 -0.64 -15.75
N ASN A 41 -6.56 -1.05 -16.96
CA ASN A 41 -5.23 -1.61 -17.16
C ASN A 41 -4.11 -0.58 -16.94
N LEU A 42 -4.26 0.64 -17.46
CA LEU A 42 -3.31 1.72 -17.21
C LEU A 42 -3.25 2.09 -15.72
N GLY A 43 -4.41 2.14 -15.06
CA GLY A 43 -4.52 2.36 -13.63
C GLY A 43 -3.83 1.27 -12.83
N PHE A 44 -4.00 -0.01 -13.19
CA PHE A 44 -3.33 -1.14 -12.56
C PHE A 44 -1.81 -1.04 -12.68
N ILE A 45 -1.30 -0.81 -13.89
CA ILE A 45 0.13 -0.64 -14.14
C ILE A 45 0.69 0.53 -13.33
N GLY A 46 0.02 1.69 -13.37
CA GLY A 46 0.43 2.86 -12.60
C GLY A 46 0.46 2.60 -11.09
N LEU A 47 -0.55 1.93 -10.57
CA LEU A 47 -0.63 1.59 -9.15
C LEU A 47 0.49 0.63 -8.71
N VAL A 48 0.74 -0.42 -9.51
CA VAL A 48 1.83 -1.37 -9.27
C VAL A 48 3.18 -0.64 -9.27
N LEU A 49 3.41 0.27 -10.22
CA LEU A 49 4.66 1.02 -10.31
C LEU A 49 4.86 1.93 -9.09
N ILE A 50 3.82 2.65 -8.65
CA ILE A 50 3.88 3.51 -7.46
C ILE A 50 4.24 2.68 -6.22
N HIS A 51 3.55 1.56 -6.00
CA HIS A 51 3.80 0.73 -4.83
C HIS A 51 5.18 0.04 -4.86
N ASN A 52 5.67 -0.37 -6.04
CA ASN A 52 7.04 -0.85 -6.19
C ASN A 52 8.06 0.24 -5.86
N PHE A 53 7.83 1.46 -6.33
CA PHE A 53 8.70 2.60 -6.04
C PHE A 53 8.76 2.89 -4.53
N GLU A 54 7.61 2.92 -3.86
CA GLU A 54 7.55 3.11 -2.40
C GLU A 54 8.25 1.98 -1.63
N ALA A 55 8.05 0.72 -2.04
CA ALA A 55 8.72 -0.43 -1.43
C ALA A 55 10.25 -0.36 -1.61
N LEU A 56 10.74 0.04 -2.79
CA LEU A 56 12.17 0.23 -3.05
C LEU A 56 12.77 1.34 -2.19
N LEU A 57 12.08 2.48 -2.06
CA LEU A 57 12.50 3.56 -1.18
C LEU A 57 12.57 3.09 0.29
N PHE A 58 11.56 2.34 0.74
CA PHE A 58 11.53 1.77 2.08
C PHE A 58 12.71 0.83 2.31
N MET A 59 12.94 -0.12 1.40
CA MET A 59 14.05 -1.07 1.50
C MET A 59 15.41 -0.36 1.51
N ASN A 60 15.58 0.66 0.65
CA ASN A 60 16.82 1.42 0.60
C ASN A 60 17.09 2.20 1.90
N ASN A 61 16.05 2.81 2.47
CA ASN A 61 16.18 3.57 3.71
C ASN A 61 16.45 2.67 4.93
N ASN A 62 16.00 1.41 4.88
CA ASN A 62 16.14 0.44 5.98
C ASN A 62 17.20 -0.64 5.74
N ARG A 63 18.10 -0.46 4.77
CA ARG A 63 19.10 -1.45 4.35
C ARG A 63 20.02 -1.99 5.46
N GLY A 64 20.15 -1.27 6.57
CA GLY A 64 20.95 -1.66 7.74
C GLY A 64 20.12 -2.01 8.98
N SER A 65 18.80 -2.14 8.86
CA SER A 65 17.93 -2.47 9.99
C SER A 65 18.10 -3.93 10.42
N SER A 66 18.00 -4.18 11.74
CA SER A 66 17.93 -5.53 12.32
C SER A 66 16.52 -6.16 12.20
N GLU A 67 15.55 -5.41 11.70
CA GLU A 67 14.15 -5.83 11.58
C GLU A 67 13.86 -6.59 10.27
N PRO A 68 12.75 -7.36 10.20
CA PRO A 68 12.39 -8.13 9.00
C PRO A 68 11.87 -7.25 7.85
N ILE A 69 12.79 -6.57 7.16
CA ILE A 69 12.55 -5.60 6.06
C ILE A 69 11.64 -6.15 4.95
N LEU A 70 11.64 -7.46 4.71
CA LEU A 70 10.86 -8.07 3.62
C LEU A 70 9.35 -8.06 3.90
N LEU A 71 8.94 -8.26 5.15
CA LEU A 71 7.52 -8.22 5.54
C LEU A 71 7.00 -6.78 5.52
N ASP A 72 7.79 -5.82 5.98
CA ASP A 72 7.41 -4.41 5.94
C ASP A 72 7.43 -3.85 4.52
N GLY A 73 8.41 -4.27 3.71
CA GLY A 73 8.44 -3.97 2.28
C GLY A 73 7.19 -4.47 1.55
N LEU A 74 6.70 -5.66 1.91
CA LEU A 74 5.44 -6.19 1.37
C LEU A 74 4.23 -5.38 1.85
N GLN A 75 4.22 -4.92 3.11
CA GLN A 75 3.14 -4.06 3.60
C GLN A 75 3.15 -2.68 2.94
N VAL A 76 4.33 -2.09 2.70
CA VAL A 76 4.47 -0.88 1.90
C VAL A 76 4.01 -1.13 0.47
N PHE A 77 4.32 -2.27 -0.13
CA PHE A 77 3.79 -2.60 -1.44
C PHE A 77 2.26 -2.77 -1.45
N ALA A 78 1.66 -3.31 -0.39
CA ALA A 78 0.21 -3.54 -0.34
C ALA A 78 -0.59 -2.28 -0.01
N PHE A 79 -0.06 -1.43 0.87
CA PHE A 79 -0.79 -0.30 1.47
C PHE A 79 -0.13 1.06 1.26
N GLY A 80 1.08 1.08 0.70
CA GLY A 80 1.83 2.28 0.39
C GLY A 80 2.04 3.20 1.58
N VAL A 81 1.76 4.48 1.36
CA VAL A 81 1.80 5.55 2.36
C VAL A 81 1.02 5.25 3.66
N PHE A 82 -0.03 4.42 3.63
CA PHE A 82 -0.77 4.11 4.85
C PHE A 82 0.00 3.22 5.84
N HIS A 83 0.98 2.46 5.37
CA HIS A 83 1.90 1.73 6.25
C HIS A 83 2.85 2.71 6.95
N THR A 84 3.49 3.63 6.21
CA THR A 84 4.44 4.59 6.78
C THR A 84 3.78 5.56 7.77
N MET A 85 2.54 5.98 7.50
CA MET A 85 1.72 6.74 8.45
C MET A 85 1.34 5.91 9.69
N GLY A 86 1.22 4.59 9.56
CA GLY A 86 1.00 3.68 10.69
C GLY A 86 2.19 3.68 11.65
N LEU A 87 3.39 3.44 11.13
CA LEU A 87 4.63 3.39 11.92
C LEU A 87 4.89 4.67 12.73
N LYS A 88 4.72 5.86 12.11
CA LYS A 88 4.88 7.14 12.81
C LYS A 88 3.96 7.31 14.02
N ASN A 89 2.81 6.63 14.05
CA ASN A 89 1.89 6.69 15.19
C ASN A 89 2.26 5.71 16.31
N GLU A 90 3.05 4.68 16.04
CA GLU A 90 3.53 3.76 17.08
C GLU A 90 4.72 4.37 17.84
N GLU A 91 5.66 4.99 17.13
CA GLU A 91 6.79 5.71 17.76
C GLU A 91 6.35 6.88 18.66
N SER A 92 5.18 7.46 18.42
CA SER A 92 4.65 8.57 19.24
C SER A 92 3.93 8.13 20.52
N ILE A 93 3.85 6.81 20.81
CA ILE A 93 3.22 6.27 22.02
C ILE A 93 4.25 5.69 23.01
N GLU A 94 5.56 5.87 22.81
CA GLU A 94 6.52 5.63 23.90
C GLU A 94 6.66 6.88 24.80
N PRO A 95 6.16 6.88 26.05
CA PRO A 95 6.61 7.87 27.00
C PRO A 95 8.09 7.58 27.31
N LEU A 96 8.89 8.65 27.29
CA LEU A 96 10.32 8.74 27.65
C LEU A 96 10.70 8.15 29.04
N SER A 97 9.80 7.48 29.75
CA SER A 97 10.02 6.97 31.11
C SER A 97 10.63 5.56 31.21
N SER A 98 10.82 4.80 30.11
CA SER A 98 11.40 3.45 30.18
C SER A 98 12.89 3.35 29.81
N ARG A 99 13.52 4.44 29.36
CA ARG A 99 14.97 4.47 29.06
C ARG A 99 15.87 4.68 30.28
N ALA A 100 15.31 4.75 31.48
CA ALA A 100 16.04 4.83 32.74
C ALA A 100 15.52 3.78 33.73
N ALA A 101 15.91 2.53 33.54
CA ALA A 101 15.91 1.50 34.57
C ALA A 101 17.02 0.50 34.27
#